data_AF-A0A7J4G9L1-F1
#
_entry.id   AF-A0A7J4G9L1-F1
#
_cell.length_a   1.000
_cell.length_b   1.000
_cell.length_c   1.000
_cell.angle_alpha   90.00
_cell.angle_beta   90.00
_cell.angle_gamma   90.00
#
_symmetry.space_group_name_H-M   'P 1'
#
loop_
_entity.id
_entity.type
_entity.pdbx_description
1 polymer ?
#
loop_
_entity_poly.entity_id
_entity_poly.type
_entity_poly.pdbx_seq_one_letter_code
_entity_poly.pdbx_strand_id
1 'polypeptide(L)'
;MKTVIISLLLLLSISSGCLEVPLNPCEDDCFPLSPDGLNVILALSNSFDVLDLAETYPQLKVETTSITEIGGQRAEISWSVGKDDLAGLSSVALRYTIGTASVDTEVIEGKTTTNSRVGNVWFEGRDALPEYKDPFFDIARLASENPDGLWPPFAFDTTEISNLDWTITGDVVSQEQVATGSNSTHTIILVLSGAPPMITGIEMYGGDISQFSLSVTLGADAAITLEDELRRQPIQFIPEANSWQAEGISTWSGDVPERISEVHPSELTLNARIGEGEDMISLASMNFEDRQTNVTLTDGTWWNFSWIDSRNDELVSGGDYWQVQTNSTAEVTIAVYDLWADSWTDDYL
;
A
#
# COMPACT_ATOMS: atom_id res chain seq x y z
N MET A 1 -77.25 -21.25 -20.48
CA MET A 1 -76.37 -20.07 -20.29
C MET A 1 -75.43 -20.33 -19.13
N LYS A 2 -74.22 -20.84 -19.40
CA LYS A 2 -73.04 -20.89 -18.49
C LYS A 2 -71.81 -21.59 -19.10
N THR A 3 -71.89 -22.10 -20.33
CA THR A 3 -70.80 -22.88 -20.96
C THR A 3 -70.24 -22.28 -22.26
N VAL A 4 -70.58 -21.04 -22.60
CA VAL A 4 -70.12 -20.38 -23.84
C VAL A 4 -69.20 -19.18 -23.57
N ILE A 5 -68.98 -18.80 -22.31
CA ILE A 5 -68.17 -17.62 -21.95
C ILE A 5 -66.71 -17.98 -21.61
N ILE A 6 -66.40 -19.25 -21.34
CA ILE A 6 -65.03 -19.69 -20.95
C ILE A 6 -64.14 -19.95 -22.18
N SER A 7 -64.72 -20.23 -23.34
CA SER A 7 -63.97 -20.53 -24.58
C SER A 7 -63.47 -19.29 -25.33
N LEU A 8 -63.96 -18.09 -24.99
CA LEU A 8 -63.57 -16.83 -25.64
C LEU A 8 -62.48 -16.06 -24.86
N LEU A 9 -62.16 -16.48 -23.64
CA LEU A 9 -61.11 -15.89 -22.79
C LEU A 9 -59.74 -16.58 -22.92
N LEU A 10 -59.65 -17.67 -23.68
CA LEU A 10 -58.41 -18.46 -23.89
C LEU A 10 -57.77 -18.26 -25.27
N LEU A 11 -58.28 -17.31 -26.08
CA LEU A 11 -57.78 -16.97 -27.42
C LEU A 11 -57.22 -15.54 -27.53
N LEU A 12 -57.02 -14.85 -26.40
CA LEU A 12 -56.52 -13.47 -26.34
C LEU A 12 -55.06 -13.33 -25.85
N SER A 13 -54.30 -14.43 -25.74
CA SER A 13 -52.95 -14.44 -25.18
C SER A 13 -51.84 -14.83 -26.16
N ILE A 14 -52.00 -14.55 -27.47
CA ILE A 14 -50.95 -14.83 -28.49
C ILE A 14 -50.51 -13.57 -29.24
N SER A 15 -50.70 -12.38 -28.66
CA SER A 15 -50.01 -11.17 -29.09
C SER A 15 -49.17 -10.63 -27.94
N SER A 16 -48.21 -11.44 -27.47
CA SER A 16 -46.97 -10.89 -26.92
C SER A 16 -46.26 -10.20 -28.08
N GLY A 17 -46.64 -8.95 -28.34
CA GLY A 17 -45.82 -8.07 -29.16
C GLY A 17 -44.42 -8.05 -28.57
N CYS A 18 -43.42 -8.23 -29.42
CA CYS A 18 -42.07 -7.82 -29.10
C CYS A 18 -42.15 -6.42 -28.50
N LEU A 19 -41.52 -6.21 -27.34
CA LEU A 19 -41.11 -4.87 -26.93
C LEU A 19 -40.09 -4.41 -27.98
N GLU A 20 -40.56 -3.86 -29.09
CA GLU A 20 -39.75 -2.96 -29.91
C GLU A 20 -39.53 -1.72 -29.06
N VAL A 21 -38.41 -1.71 -28.34
CA VAL A 21 -37.84 -0.48 -27.79
C VAL A 21 -37.57 0.42 -29.00
N PRO A 22 -38.15 1.62 -29.07
CA PRO A 22 -37.80 2.55 -30.13
C PRO A 22 -36.32 2.88 -29.98
N LEU A 23 -35.49 2.37 -30.89
CA LEU A 23 -34.14 2.87 -31.11
C LEU A 23 -34.30 4.26 -31.71
N ASN A 24 -34.50 5.27 -30.87
CA ASN A 24 -34.09 6.61 -31.27
C ASN A 24 -32.57 6.51 -31.46
N PRO A 25 -32.04 6.72 -32.68
CA PRO A 25 -30.61 6.84 -32.86
C PRO A 25 -30.20 8.05 -32.04
N CYS A 26 -29.53 7.78 -30.93
CA CYS A 26 -29.03 8.83 -30.09
C CYS A 26 -27.75 9.32 -30.78
N GLU A 27 -27.72 10.61 -31.11
CA GLU A 27 -26.68 11.18 -31.99
C GLU A 27 -25.41 11.57 -31.21
N ASP A 28 -25.51 11.75 -29.89
CA ASP A 28 -24.40 11.93 -28.94
C ASP A 28 -24.93 11.50 -27.54
N ASP A 29 -24.11 10.85 -26.70
CA ASP A 29 -24.42 10.36 -25.33
C ASP A 29 -25.38 9.15 -25.20
N CYS A 30 -25.13 8.07 -25.93
CA CYS A 30 -25.97 6.87 -25.81
C CYS A 30 -25.55 6.02 -24.63
N PHE A 31 -26.53 5.69 -23.79
CA PHE A 31 -26.36 4.74 -22.69
C PHE A 31 -27.18 3.46 -22.95
N PRO A 32 -26.57 2.28 -22.89
CA PRO A 32 -25.12 2.05 -22.81
C PRO A 32 -24.41 2.55 -24.09
N LEU A 33 -23.08 2.72 -23.99
CA LEU A 33 -22.25 3.08 -25.14
C LEU A 33 -22.47 2.11 -26.31
N SER A 34 -22.34 2.63 -27.53
CA SER A 34 -22.21 1.77 -28.71
C SER A 34 -20.79 1.17 -28.77
N PRO A 35 -20.61 -0.01 -29.40
CA PRO A 35 -19.28 -0.59 -29.60
C PRO A 35 -18.30 0.37 -30.28
N ASP A 36 -18.75 1.11 -31.30
CA ASP A 36 -17.93 2.12 -31.99
C ASP A 36 -17.57 3.28 -31.06
N GLY A 37 -18.52 3.73 -30.22
CA GLY A 37 -18.29 4.79 -29.24
C GLY A 37 -17.24 4.40 -28.19
N LEU A 38 -17.31 3.16 -27.69
CA LEU A 38 -16.29 2.64 -26.77
C LEU A 38 -14.91 2.54 -27.45
N ASN A 39 -14.84 2.07 -28.69
CA ASN A 39 -13.58 2.00 -29.44
C ASN A 39 -12.94 3.38 -29.65
N VAL A 40 -13.73 4.43 -29.84
CA VAL A 40 -13.22 5.82 -29.90
C VAL A 40 -12.60 6.25 -28.58
N ILE A 41 -13.22 5.91 -27.44
CA ILE A 41 -12.67 6.20 -26.11
C ILE A 41 -11.35 5.45 -25.91
N LEU A 42 -11.34 4.13 -26.15
CA LEU A 42 -10.17 3.27 -25.93
C LEU A 42 -8.98 3.61 -26.83
N ALA A 43 -9.23 4.19 -28.01
CA ALA A 43 -8.18 4.63 -28.94
C ALA A 43 -7.39 5.85 -28.43
N LEU A 44 -7.86 6.52 -27.38
CA LEU A 44 -7.10 7.57 -26.69
C LEU A 44 -6.09 6.91 -25.75
N SER A 45 -4.81 7.30 -25.88
CA SER A 45 -3.72 6.73 -25.08
C SER A 45 -3.80 7.03 -23.58
N ASN A 46 -4.65 7.99 -23.19
CA ASN A 46 -4.90 8.37 -21.80
C ASN A 46 -6.35 8.05 -21.38
N SER A 47 -7.03 7.12 -22.06
CA SER A 47 -8.41 6.76 -21.69
C SER A 47 -8.51 6.09 -20.33
N PHE A 48 -7.38 5.55 -19.85
CA PHE A 48 -7.17 5.13 -18.47
C PHE A 48 -5.75 5.50 -18.04
N ASP A 49 -5.63 6.45 -17.11
CA ASP A 49 -4.36 6.84 -16.49
C ASP A 49 -4.57 7.08 -15.00
N VAL A 50 -3.94 6.25 -14.17
CA VAL A 50 -4.09 6.33 -12.71
C VAL A 50 -3.48 7.61 -12.14
N LEU A 51 -2.46 8.20 -12.78
CA LEU A 51 -1.88 9.46 -12.33
C LEU A 51 -2.83 10.64 -12.63
N ASP A 52 -3.49 10.63 -13.80
CA ASP A 52 -4.54 11.62 -14.11
C ASP A 52 -5.72 11.49 -13.14
N LEU A 53 -6.10 10.26 -12.77
CA LEU A 53 -7.11 10.00 -11.75
C LEU A 53 -6.67 10.52 -10.38
N ALA A 54 -5.42 10.29 -10.00
CA ALA A 54 -4.87 10.77 -8.74
C ALA A 54 -4.86 12.30 -8.69
N GLU A 55 -4.48 12.98 -9.77
CA GLU A 55 -4.53 14.45 -9.84
C GLU A 55 -5.97 14.99 -9.72
N THR A 56 -6.93 14.27 -10.30
CA THR A 56 -8.34 14.72 -10.39
C THR A 56 -9.12 14.48 -9.09
N TYR A 57 -8.93 13.34 -8.44
CA TYR A 57 -9.77 12.90 -7.32
C TYR A 57 -9.02 12.92 -5.99
N PRO A 58 -9.49 13.67 -4.97
CA PRO A 58 -8.79 13.76 -3.68
C PRO A 58 -8.83 12.47 -2.86
N GLN A 59 -9.80 11.60 -3.13
CA GLN A 59 -9.92 10.28 -2.53
C GLN A 59 -10.02 9.27 -3.67
N LEU A 60 -9.02 8.39 -3.75
CA LEU A 60 -8.85 7.41 -4.82
C LEU A 60 -8.21 6.16 -4.23
N LYS A 61 -8.78 4.99 -4.55
CA LYS A 61 -8.18 3.70 -4.28
C LYS A 61 -8.17 2.85 -5.54
N VAL A 62 -7.02 2.27 -5.88
CA VAL A 62 -6.86 1.35 -7.00
C VAL A 62 -6.40 0.00 -6.48
N GLU A 63 -7.16 -1.04 -6.81
CA GLU A 63 -6.84 -2.41 -6.43
C GLU A 63 -6.51 -3.20 -7.69
N THR A 64 -5.49 -4.05 -7.62
CA THR A 64 -5.14 -4.95 -8.71
C THR A 64 -4.89 -6.35 -8.18
N THR A 65 -5.24 -7.37 -8.96
CA THR A 65 -4.87 -8.77 -8.71
C THR A 65 -4.39 -9.38 -10.01
N SER A 66 -3.20 -10.01 -9.97
CA SER A 66 -2.60 -10.75 -11.07
C SER A 66 -2.37 -12.20 -10.64
N ILE A 67 -2.88 -13.15 -11.42
CA ILE A 67 -2.66 -14.58 -11.23
C ILE A 67 -1.86 -15.11 -12.41
N THR A 68 -0.75 -15.78 -12.14
CA THR A 68 0.16 -16.34 -13.15
C THR A 68 0.83 -17.63 -12.66
N GLU A 69 1.70 -18.23 -13.48
CA GLU A 69 2.54 -19.36 -13.10
C GLU A 69 3.98 -18.89 -12.92
N ILE A 70 4.57 -19.18 -11.75
CA ILE A 70 5.99 -18.95 -11.47
C ILE A 70 6.59 -20.27 -11.00
N GLY A 71 7.54 -20.81 -11.76
CA GLY A 71 8.25 -22.04 -11.38
C GLY A 71 7.35 -23.28 -11.24
N GLY A 72 6.27 -23.39 -12.02
CA GLY A 72 5.30 -24.49 -11.92
C GLY A 72 4.29 -24.34 -10.79
N GLN A 73 4.28 -23.21 -10.08
CA GLN A 73 3.34 -22.90 -9.02
C GLN A 73 2.46 -21.72 -9.40
N ARG A 74 1.20 -21.78 -9.02
CA ARG A 74 0.30 -20.63 -9.09
C ARG A 74 0.83 -19.52 -8.18
N ALA A 75 1.03 -18.35 -8.77
CA ALA A 75 1.38 -17.12 -8.10
C ALA A 75 0.22 -16.13 -8.20
N GLU A 76 -0.13 -15.51 -7.09
CA GLU A 76 -1.15 -14.47 -7.01
C GLU A 76 -0.52 -13.24 -6.34
N ILE A 77 -0.58 -12.10 -7.01
CA ILE A 77 -0.05 -10.83 -6.51
C ILE A 77 -1.20 -9.83 -6.54
N SER A 78 -1.53 -9.28 -5.38
CA SER A 78 -2.56 -8.27 -5.20
C SER A 78 -1.98 -7.01 -4.58
N TRP A 79 -2.40 -5.87 -5.12
CA TRP A 79 -2.07 -4.55 -4.59
C TRP A 79 -3.35 -3.80 -4.27
N SER A 80 -3.33 -3.02 -3.20
CA SER A 80 -4.33 -1.99 -2.92
C SER A 80 -3.57 -0.72 -2.59
N VAL A 81 -3.72 0.32 -3.41
CA VAL A 81 -3.09 1.62 -3.18
C VAL A 81 -4.19 2.64 -3.08
N GLY A 82 -4.20 3.40 -1.98
CA GLY A 82 -5.20 4.41 -1.69
C GLY A 82 -4.55 5.72 -1.29
N LYS A 83 -5.20 6.82 -1.68
CA LYS A 83 -4.91 8.15 -1.17
C LYS A 83 -6.19 8.80 -0.65
N ASP A 84 -6.03 9.61 0.38
CA ASP A 84 -7.07 10.45 0.95
C ASP A 84 -6.47 11.80 1.31
N ASP A 85 -6.52 12.74 0.36
CA ASP A 85 -6.02 14.11 0.52
C ASP A 85 -6.81 14.89 1.58
N LEU A 86 -8.06 14.50 1.84
CA LEU A 86 -8.92 15.15 2.85
C LEU A 86 -8.48 14.76 4.26
N ALA A 87 -8.16 13.47 4.44
CA ALA A 87 -7.61 12.97 5.68
C ALA A 87 -6.11 13.24 5.81
N GLY A 88 -5.39 13.46 4.71
CA GLY A 88 -3.92 13.48 4.68
C GLY A 88 -3.34 12.10 4.96
N LEU A 89 -3.93 11.05 4.37
CA LEU A 89 -3.53 9.66 4.57
C LEU A 89 -3.28 8.96 3.25
N SER A 90 -2.25 8.11 3.23
CA SER A 90 -1.98 7.14 2.16
C SER A 90 -2.12 5.73 2.71
N SER A 91 -2.49 4.77 1.86
CA SER A 91 -2.48 3.34 2.17
C SER A 91 -1.82 2.59 1.02
N VAL A 92 -0.88 1.70 1.35
CA VAL A 92 -0.26 0.79 0.40
C VAL A 92 -0.28 -0.61 0.99
N ALA A 93 -1.02 -1.50 0.34
CA ALA A 93 -1.08 -2.91 0.66
C ALA A 93 -0.53 -3.77 -0.48
N LEU A 94 0.24 -4.80 -0.10
CA LEU A 94 0.77 -5.83 -0.97
C LEU A 94 0.45 -7.19 -0.35
N ARG A 95 -0.21 -8.04 -1.14
CA ARG A 95 -0.35 -9.45 -0.83
C ARG A 95 0.21 -10.26 -1.98
N TYR A 96 1.18 -11.13 -1.71
CA TYR A 96 1.64 -12.09 -2.71
C TYR A 96 1.64 -13.51 -2.14
N THR A 97 1.16 -14.46 -2.93
CA THR A 97 1.08 -15.87 -2.58
C THR A 97 1.73 -16.68 -3.70
N ILE A 98 2.72 -17.51 -3.36
CA ILE A 98 3.38 -18.45 -4.28
C ILE A 98 3.38 -19.84 -3.65
N GLY A 99 2.64 -20.78 -4.24
CA GLY A 99 2.49 -22.12 -3.69
C GLY A 99 1.82 -22.10 -2.31
N THR A 100 2.62 -22.29 -1.25
CA THR A 100 2.14 -22.25 0.16
C THR A 100 2.70 -21.07 0.95
N ALA A 101 3.62 -20.29 0.37
CA ALA A 101 4.15 -19.10 0.99
C ALA A 101 3.24 -17.91 0.66
N SER A 102 2.94 -17.09 1.67
CA SER A 102 2.20 -15.85 1.48
C SER A 102 2.83 -14.75 2.32
N VAL A 103 2.91 -13.56 1.74
CA VAL A 103 3.15 -12.30 2.44
C VAL A 103 1.93 -11.44 2.22
N ASP A 104 1.52 -10.74 3.26
CA ASP A 104 0.40 -9.81 3.24
C ASP A 104 0.78 -8.67 4.17
N THR A 105 0.94 -7.48 3.60
CA THR A 105 1.39 -6.30 4.31
C THR A 105 0.57 -5.11 3.90
N GLU A 106 0.34 -4.20 4.84
CA GLU A 106 -0.29 -2.92 4.57
C GLU A 106 0.35 -1.85 5.44
N VAL A 107 0.51 -0.65 4.91
CA VAL A 107 0.96 0.53 5.64
C VAL A 107 -0.01 1.66 5.36
N ILE A 108 -0.51 2.28 6.43
CA ILE A 108 -1.33 3.50 6.41
C ILE A 108 -0.55 4.61 7.11
N GLU A 109 -0.27 5.69 6.41
CA GLU A 109 0.63 6.76 6.89
C GLU A 109 0.20 8.15 6.39
N GLY A 110 0.96 9.19 6.75
CA GLY A 110 0.66 10.60 6.42
C GLY A 110 0.29 11.47 7.62
N LYS A 111 0.18 10.87 8.81
CA LYS A 111 -0.02 11.54 10.10
C LYS A 111 1.00 11.07 11.12
N THR A 112 0.93 11.66 12.31
CA THR A 112 1.85 11.31 13.39
C THR A 112 1.69 9.89 13.92
N THR A 113 0.53 9.30 13.69
CA THR A 113 0.25 7.89 13.93
C THR A 113 0.16 7.19 12.60
N THR A 114 0.80 6.02 12.52
CA THR A 114 0.75 5.13 11.36
C THR A 114 0.16 3.79 11.76
N ASN A 115 -0.43 3.06 10.82
CA ASN A 115 -0.79 1.67 11.03
C ASN A 115 -0.02 0.79 10.07
N SER A 116 0.45 -0.34 10.57
CA SER A 116 1.05 -1.38 9.74
C SER A 116 0.37 -2.71 9.99
N ARG A 117 0.16 -3.49 8.93
CA ARG A 117 -0.35 -4.86 9.00
C ARG A 117 0.72 -5.81 8.50
N VAL A 118 0.92 -6.90 9.22
CA VAL A 118 1.70 -8.05 8.76
C VAL A 118 0.86 -9.31 8.96
N GLY A 119 0.49 -9.96 7.87
CA GLY A 119 -0.51 -11.02 7.86
C GLY A 119 -1.85 -10.50 8.35
N ASN A 120 -2.31 -11.01 9.50
CA ASN A 120 -3.59 -10.63 10.11
C ASN A 120 -3.42 -9.79 11.37
N VAL A 121 -2.22 -9.29 11.65
CA VAL A 121 -1.91 -8.53 12.88
C VAL A 121 -1.63 -7.09 12.50
N TRP A 122 -2.34 -6.17 13.16
CA TRP A 122 -2.18 -4.73 13.03
C TRP A 122 -1.33 -4.18 14.17
N PHE A 123 -0.54 -3.16 13.84
CA PHE A 123 0.32 -2.44 14.77
C PHE A 123 0.17 -0.93 14.60
N GLU A 124 0.35 -0.21 15.70
CA GLU A 124 0.50 1.24 15.71
C GLU A 124 1.99 1.58 15.55
N GLY A 125 2.31 2.38 14.54
CA GLY A 125 3.58 3.07 14.43
C GLY A 125 3.40 4.57 14.68
N ARG A 126 4.50 5.31 14.60
CA ARG A 126 4.50 6.75 14.79
C ARG A 126 5.55 7.41 13.92
N ASP A 127 5.29 8.67 13.60
CA ASP A 127 6.17 9.57 12.89
C ASP A 127 6.00 10.97 13.48
N ALA A 128 7.03 11.53 14.10
CA ALA A 128 6.95 12.84 14.72
C ALA A 128 6.87 13.98 13.68
N LEU A 129 7.30 13.74 12.44
CA LEU A 129 7.30 14.72 11.36
C LEU A 129 6.78 14.09 10.05
N PRO A 130 5.49 13.74 9.99
CA PRO A 130 4.94 13.01 8.87
C PRO A 130 4.97 13.83 7.59
N GLU A 131 5.47 13.22 6.52
CA GLU A 131 5.42 13.76 5.17
C GLU A 131 4.36 13.04 4.33
N TYR A 132 3.13 13.53 4.34
CA TYR A 132 2.10 13.03 3.42
C TYR A 132 2.54 13.23 1.97
N LYS A 133 2.57 12.13 1.22
CA LYS A 133 2.87 12.07 -0.21
C LYS A 133 1.75 11.30 -0.90
N ASP A 134 1.38 11.76 -2.08
CA ASP A 134 0.46 11.01 -2.94
C ASP A 134 1.17 9.70 -3.36
N PRO A 135 0.67 8.53 -2.93
CA PRO A 135 1.35 7.26 -3.13
C PRO A 135 1.42 6.87 -4.60
N PHE A 136 0.51 7.34 -5.46
CA PHE A 136 0.54 7.00 -6.89
C PHE A 136 1.73 7.66 -7.58
N PHE A 137 1.99 8.93 -7.27
CA PHE A 137 3.15 9.64 -7.80
C PHE A 137 4.47 9.13 -7.20
N ASP A 138 4.48 8.80 -5.89
CA ASP A 138 5.70 8.28 -5.27
C ASP A 138 6.06 6.90 -5.82
N ILE A 139 5.08 5.99 -5.95
CA ILE A 139 5.28 4.68 -6.59
C ILE A 139 5.74 4.84 -8.03
N ALA A 140 5.13 5.72 -8.83
CA ALA A 140 5.55 5.94 -10.22
C ALA A 140 6.99 6.45 -10.34
N ARG A 141 7.40 7.35 -9.43
CA ARG A 141 8.79 7.82 -9.33
C ARG A 141 9.73 6.67 -8.96
N LEU A 142 9.42 5.92 -7.92
CA LEU A 142 10.24 4.79 -7.46
C LEU A 142 10.35 3.68 -8.51
N ALA A 143 9.27 3.40 -9.24
CA ALA A 143 9.27 2.48 -10.38
C ALA A 143 10.14 2.97 -11.54
N SER A 144 10.22 4.27 -11.76
CA SER A 144 11.11 4.86 -12.77
C SER A 144 12.59 4.80 -12.34
N GLU A 145 12.87 4.94 -11.04
CA GLU A 145 14.22 4.84 -10.47
C GLU A 145 14.72 3.39 -10.44
N ASN A 146 13.83 2.43 -10.21
CA ASN A 146 14.13 1.00 -10.22
C ASN A 146 13.07 0.20 -11.02
N PRO A 147 13.19 0.16 -12.36
CA PRO A 147 12.22 -0.50 -13.23
C PRO A 147 12.07 -2.01 -13.00
N ASP A 148 13.12 -2.66 -12.48
CA ASP A 148 13.14 -4.10 -12.21
C ASP A 148 12.54 -4.47 -10.83
N GLY A 149 12.04 -3.48 -10.08
CA GLY A 149 11.38 -3.68 -8.80
C GLY A 149 9.99 -4.32 -8.91
N LEU A 150 9.40 -4.64 -7.74
CA LEU A 150 8.03 -5.14 -7.65
C LEU A 150 7.09 -3.95 -7.46
N TRP A 151 6.33 -3.62 -8.51
CA TRP A 151 5.44 -2.46 -8.54
C TRP A 151 4.01 -2.85 -8.90
N PRO A 152 3.01 -2.08 -8.46
CA PRO A 152 1.64 -2.28 -8.90
C PRO A 152 1.48 -2.01 -10.40
N PRO A 153 0.77 -2.88 -11.14
CA PRO A 153 0.56 -2.75 -12.58
C PRO A 153 -0.56 -1.73 -12.91
N PHE A 154 -0.35 -0.46 -12.56
CA PHE A 154 -1.33 0.60 -12.79
C PHE A 154 -1.34 1.17 -14.22
N ALA A 155 -0.29 0.91 -14.99
CA ALA A 155 -0.25 1.28 -16.40
C ALA A 155 -1.01 0.24 -17.24
N PHE A 156 -2.01 0.69 -17.99
CA PHE A 156 -2.77 -0.15 -18.91
C PHE A 156 -2.97 0.58 -20.25
N ASP A 157 -2.40 0.05 -21.33
CA ASP A 157 -2.57 0.62 -22.67
C ASP A 157 -3.89 0.16 -23.29
N THR A 158 -4.89 1.03 -23.24
CA THR A 158 -6.22 0.77 -23.81
C THR A 158 -6.22 0.71 -25.33
N THR A 159 -5.21 1.25 -26.01
CA THR A 159 -5.16 1.27 -27.47
C THR A 159 -4.97 -0.13 -28.06
N GLU A 160 -4.39 -1.06 -27.29
CA GLU A 160 -4.25 -2.46 -27.68
C GLU A 160 -5.59 -3.21 -27.78
N ILE A 161 -6.63 -2.69 -27.12
CA ILE A 161 -7.97 -3.29 -27.07
C ILE A 161 -9.04 -2.44 -27.77
N SER A 162 -8.65 -1.34 -28.43
CA SER A 162 -9.58 -0.36 -29.00
C SER A 162 -10.27 -0.78 -30.31
N ASN A 163 -10.06 -2.02 -30.78
CA ASN A 163 -10.61 -2.54 -32.03
C ASN A 163 -11.25 -3.93 -31.84
N LEU A 164 -11.73 -4.22 -30.64
CA LEU A 164 -12.45 -5.45 -30.35
C LEU A 164 -13.95 -5.30 -30.68
N ASP A 165 -14.58 -6.44 -30.94
CA ASP A 165 -16.03 -6.53 -31.02
C ASP A 165 -16.60 -6.54 -29.61
N TRP A 166 -17.22 -5.44 -29.20
CA TRP A 166 -17.76 -5.27 -27.85
C TRP A 166 -19.23 -5.64 -27.77
N THR A 167 -19.59 -6.41 -26.74
CA THR A 167 -20.96 -6.53 -26.25
C THR A 167 -21.11 -5.68 -25.00
N ILE A 168 -22.00 -4.69 -25.02
CA ILE A 168 -22.13 -3.70 -23.94
C ILE A 168 -23.52 -3.79 -23.32
N THR A 169 -23.55 -3.86 -22.00
CA THR A 169 -24.77 -3.79 -21.19
C THR A 169 -24.62 -2.67 -20.17
N GLY A 170 -25.72 -2.06 -19.73
CA GLY A 170 -25.64 -1.01 -18.73
C GLY A 170 -26.90 -0.88 -17.89
N ASP A 171 -26.71 -0.35 -16.68
CA ASP A 171 -27.75 0.04 -15.75
C ASP A 171 -27.82 1.58 -15.66
N VAL A 172 -28.93 2.14 -16.14
CA VAL A 172 -29.16 3.58 -16.21
C VAL A 172 -29.18 4.22 -14.82
N VAL A 173 -29.59 3.48 -13.78
CA VAL A 173 -29.77 4.02 -12.43
C VAL A 173 -28.42 4.25 -11.74
N SER A 174 -27.51 3.28 -11.83
CA SER A 174 -26.14 3.41 -11.32
C SER A 174 -25.20 4.12 -12.29
N GLN A 175 -25.63 4.32 -13.55
CA GLN A 175 -24.77 4.75 -14.65
C GLN A 175 -23.56 3.84 -14.87
N GLU A 176 -23.69 2.57 -14.51
CA GLU A 176 -22.65 1.57 -14.70
C GLU A 176 -22.91 0.80 -15.99
N GLN A 177 -21.86 0.54 -16.76
CA GLN A 177 -21.92 -0.29 -17.95
C GLN A 177 -20.75 -1.26 -18.00
N VAL A 178 -21.03 -2.46 -18.49
CA VAL A 178 -20.07 -3.55 -18.63
C VAL A 178 -19.92 -3.86 -20.12
N ALA A 179 -18.70 -3.74 -20.61
CA ALA A 179 -18.32 -4.11 -21.97
C ALA A 179 -17.50 -5.40 -21.94
N THR A 180 -17.93 -6.40 -22.72
CA THR A 180 -17.22 -7.67 -22.88
C THR A 180 -16.74 -7.82 -24.30
N GLY A 181 -15.46 -8.09 -24.47
CA GLY A 181 -14.81 -8.37 -25.75
C GLY A 181 -13.83 -9.52 -25.59
N SER A 182 -13.30 -10.03 -26.70
CA SER A 182 -12.30 -11.09 -26.69
C SER A 182 -11.34 -10.96 -27.86
N ASN A 183 -10.07 -11.26 -27.62
CA ASN A 183 -9.09 -11.48 -28.68
C ASN A 183 -8.80 -13.00 -28.80
N SER A 184 -7.72 -13.36 -29.51
CA SER A 184 -7.37 -14.77 -29.71
C SER A 184 -6.88 -15.48 -28.44
N THR A 185 -6.53 -14.75 -27.38
CA THR A 185 -5.86 -15.29 -26.18
C THR A 185 -6.61 -15.01 -24.88
N HIS A 186 -7.37 -13.91 -24.80
CA HIS A 186 -8.03 -13.42 -23.60
C HIS A 186 -9.48 -12.98 -23.85
N THR A 187 -10.31 -13.19 -22.83
CA THR A 187 -11.58 -12.46 -22.66
C THR A 187 -11.30 -11.21 -21.83
N ILE A 188 -11.79 -10.07 -22.26
CA ILE A 188 -11.58 -8.77 -21.63
C ILE A 188 -12.94 -8.20 -21.22
N ILE A 189 -13.04 -7.75 -19.98
CA ILE A 189 -14.22 -7.11 -19.41
C ILE A 189 -13.82 -5.73 -18.92
N LEU A 190 -14.53 -4.69 -19.36
CA LEU A 190 -14.37 -3.33 -18.88
C LEU A 190 -15.62 -2.93 -18.11
N VAL A 191 -15.42 -2.36 -16.94
CA VAL A 191 -16.47 -1.68 -16.17
C VAL A 191 -16.25 -0.19 -16.35
N LEU A 192 -17.28 0.50 -16.85
CA LEU A 192 -17.28 1.95 -16.96
C LEU A 192 -18.40 2.52 -16.11
N SER A 193 -18.16 3.68 -15.50
CA SER A 193 -19.16 4.37 -14.70
C SER A 193 -19.20 5.87 -15.01
N GLY A 194 -20.35 6.49 -14.72
CA GLY A 194 -20.56 7.92 -14.85
C GLY A 194 -20.93 8.41 -16.24
N ALA A 195 -21.13 9.72 -16.35
CA ALA A 195 -21.44 10.45 -17.57
C ALA A 195 -20.66 11.78 -17.58
N PRO A 196 -19.59 11.93 -18.37
CA PRO A 196 -19.07 10.97 -19.36
C PRO A 196 -18.53 9.67 -18.73
N PRO A 197 -18.60 8.53 -19.43
CA PRO A 197 -18.17 7.24 -18.90
C PRO A 197 -16.65 7.19 -18.76
N MET A 198 -16.19 6.74 -17.60
CA MET A 198 -14.78 6.49 -17.29
C MET A 198 -14.55 5.02 -16.92
N ILE A 199 -13.38 4.47 -17.25
CA ILE A 199 -13.04 3.10 -16.88
C ILE A 199 -12.77 3.04 -15.38
N THR A 200 -13.54 2.21 -14.68
CA THR A 200 -13.39 1.94 -13.25
C THR A 200 -13.10 0.48 -12.93
N GLY A 201 -13.10 -0.39 -13.94
CA GLY A 201 -12.65 -1.77 -13.78
C GLY A 201 -12.15 -2.37 -15.09
N ILE A 202 -11.15 -3.22 -14.99
CA ILE A 202 -10.57 -3.99 -16.10
C ILE A 202 -10.36 -5.41 -15.61
N GLU A 203 -10.91 -6.38 -16.31
CA GLU A 203 -10.63 -7.80 -16.05
C GLU A 203 -10.17 -8.48 -17.34
N MET A 204 -9.15 -9.33 -17.23
CA MET A 204 -8.64 -10.13 -18.34
C MET A 204 -8.50 -11.58 -17.90
N TYR A 205 -9.06 -12.49 -18.69
CA TYR A 205 -9.02 -13.92 -18.44
C TYR A 205 -8.40 -14.65 -19.63
N GLY A 206 -7.25 -15.28 -19.42
CA GLY A 206 -6.58 -16.13 -20.41
C GLY A 206 -6.91 -17.62 -20.22
N GLY A 207 -6.67 -18.41 -21.27
CA GLY A 207 -7.14 -19.80 -21.39
C GLY A 207 -6.52 -20.84 -20.44
N ASP A 208 -5.35 -20.59 -19.86
CA ASP A 208 -4.66 -21.58 -19.01
C ASP A 208 -4.86 -21.27 -17.53
N ILE A 209 -4.25 -20.21 -17.01
CA ILE A 209 -4.42 -19.74 -15.62
C ILE A 209 -4.26 -18.23 -15.43
N SER A 210 -3.92 -17.50 -16.50
CA SER A 210 -3.60 -16.06 -16.42
C SER A 210 -4.87 -15.27 -16.17
N GLN A 211 -4.87 -14.50 -15.09
CA GLN A 211 -5.97 -13.58 -14.77
C GLN A 211 -5.39 -12.26 -14.31
N PHE A 212 -6.04 -11.18 -14.72
CA PHE A 212 -5.76 -9.84 -14.25
C PHE A 212 -7.07 -9.17 -13.90
N SER A 213 -7.10 -8.45 -12.79
CA SER A 213 -8.18 -7.54 -12.46
C SER A 213 -7.61 -6.24 -11.92
N LEU A 214 -8.26 -5.14 -12.27
CA LEU A 214 -8.03 -3.81 -11.75
C LEU A 214 -9.39 -3.21 -11.41
N SER A 215 -9.52 -2.55 -10.27
CA SER A 215 -10.69 -1.76 -9.90
C SER A 215 -10.29 -0.40 -9.35
N VAL A 216 -11.14 0.59 -9.59
CA VAL A 216 -10.98 1.97 -9.12
C VAL A 216 -12.17 2.33 -8.24
N THR A 217 -11.87 2.80 -7.04
CA THR A 217 -12.85 3.36 -6.09
C THR A 217 -12.55 4.85 -5.91
N LEU A 218 -13.58 5.68 -5.89
CA LEU A 218 -13.46 7.14 -5.83
C LEU A 218 -14.29 7.74 -4.68
N GLY A 219 -13.89 8.91 -4.21
CA GLY A 219 -14.66 9.69 -3.25
C GLY A 219 -14.76 9.04 -1.87
N ALA A 220 -15.91 9.18 -1.21
CA ALA A 220 -16.08 8.73 0.17
C ALA A 220 -15.88 7.21 0.36
N ASP A 221 -16.10 6.41 -0.68
CA ASP A 221 -15.87 4.95 -0.63
C ASP A 221 -14.37 4.59 -0.67
N ALA A 222 -13.51 5.55 -1.06
CA ALA A 222 -12.06 5.44 -1.02
C ALA A 222 -11.44 6.10 0.23
N ALA A 223 -12.27 6.51 1.20
CA ALA A 223 -11.78 7.14 2.43
C ALA A 223 -10.88 6.19 3.22
N ILE A 224 -9.80 6.73 3.78
CA ILE A 224 -8.82 5.97 4.56
C ILE A 224 -8.98 6.33 6.04
N THR A 225 -9.01 5.31 6.88
CA THR A 225 -9.12 5.47 8.34
C THR A 225 -7.98 4.75 9.03
N LEU A 226 -7.47 5.35 10.10
CA LEU A 226 -6.57 4.67 11.02
C LEU A 226 -7.41 3.80 11.98
N GLU A 227 -6.88 2.62 12.28
CA GLU A 227 -7.30 1.73 13.35
C GLU A 227 -6.74 2.24 14.68
N ASP A 228 -7.59 2.24 15.71
CA ASP A 228 -7.26 2.66 17.07
C ASP A 228 -6.95 1.46 17.97
N GLU A 229 -6.38 1.71 19.15
CA GLU A 229 -6.13 0.71 20.20
C GLU A 229 -5.24 -0.47 19.76
N LEU A 230 -4.37 -0.24 18.78
CA LEU A 230 -3.43 -1.23 18.28
C LEU A 230 -2.22 -1.41 19.21
N ARG A 231 -1.55 -2.56 19.07
CA ARG A 231 -0.26 -2.79 19.73
C ARG A 231 0.79 -1.88 19.09
N ARG A 232 1.52 -1.13 19.90
CA ARG A 232 2.63 -0.28 19.46
C ARG A 232 3.81 -1.12 18.95
N GLN A 233 4.36 -0.71 17.82
CA GLN A 233 5.56 -1.28 17.23
C GLN A 233 6.77 -0.40 17.56
N PRO A 234 7.88 -0.94 18.08
CA PRO A 234 9.08 -0.14 18.27
C PRO A 234 9.64 0.35 16.94
N ILE A 235 10.33 1.48 16.97
CA ILE A 235 10.98 2.02 15.77
C ILE A 235 12.00 1.04 15.17
N GLN A 236 12.16 1.02 13.86
CA GLN A 236 13.08 0.12 13.14
C GLN A 236 14.55 0.57 13.21
N PHE A 237 15.01 0.96 14.40
CA PHE A 237 16.39 1.37 14.63
C PHE A 237 17.15 0.31 15.44
N ILE A 238 17.93 -0.51 14.73
CA ILE A 238 18.80 -1.52 15.32
C ILE A 238 20.25 -1.09 15.12
N PRO A 239 20.98 -0.71 16.18
CA PRO A 239 22.40 -0.36 16.10
C PRO A 239 23.26 -1.49 15.54
N GLU A 240 24.26 -1.15 14.74
CA GLU A 240 25.23 -2.14 14.26
C GLU A 240 26.06 -2.72 15.43
N ALA A 241 26.27 -4.04 15.39
CA ALA A 241 27.05 -4.75 16.41
C ALA A 241 28.58 -4.52 16.30
N ASN A 242 29.06 -3.96 15.19
CA ASN A 242 30.49 -3.83 14.93
C ASN A 242 31.12 -2.78 15.85
N SER A 243 32.19 -3.17 16.52
CA SER A 243 33.06 -2.25 17.27
C SER A 243 34.48 -2.28 16.74
N TRP A 244 35.20 -1.20 17.05
CA TRP A 244 36.65 -1.13 16.88
C TRP A 244 37.29 -0.71 18.20
N GLN A 245 38.55 -1.11 18.37
CA GLN A 245 39.32 -0.83 19.57
C GLN A 245 40.58 -0.04 19.23
N ALA A 246 40.83 1.03 19.99
CA ALA A 246 42.10 1.76 19.96
C ALA A 246 42.49 2.20 21.36
N GLU A 247 43.77 2.06 21.71
CA GLU A 247 44.33 2.54 22.99
C GLU A 247 43.57 2.06 24.25
N GLY A 248 42.96 0.87 24.19
CA GLY A 248 42.18 0.30 25.29
C GLY A 248 40.75 0.83 25.41
N ILE A 249 40.25 1.52 24.38
CA ILE A 249 38.88 2.03 24.28
C ILE A 249 38.15 1.27 23.18
N SER A 250 37.00 0.69 23.53
CA SER A 250 36.05 0.11 22.56
C SER A 250 35.07 1.18 22.11
N THR A 251 34.84 1.28 20.81
CA THR A 251 33.89 2.23 20.22
C THR A 251 32.91 1.50 19.30
N TRP A 252 31.63 1.74 19.50
CA TRP A 252 30.53 1.44 18.58
C TRP A 252 29.98 2.75 18.03
N SER A 253 29.65 2.78 16.75
CA SER A 253 29.03 3.95 16.15
C SER A 253 28.41 3.61 14.81
N GLY A 254 27.43 4.40 14.40
CA GLY A 254 26.85 4.31 13.07
C GLY A 254 25.88 5.45 12.83
N ASP A 255 25.31 5.42 11.63
CA ASP A 255 24.20 6.30 11.28
C ASP A 255 22.88 5.62 11.65
N VAL A 256 21.89 6.42 12.02
CA VAL A 256 20.50 5.99 12.14
C VAL A 256 19.99 5.66 10.72
N PRO A 257 19.30 4.53 10.49
CA PRO A 257 18.94 4.13 9.13
C PRO A 257 18.01 5.14 8.42
N GLU A 258 18.27 5.42 7.15
CA GLU A 258 17.58 6.45 6.33
C GLU A 258 16.06 6.27 6.18
N ARG A 259 15.51 5.07 6.42
CA ARG A 259 14.11 4.73 6.15
C ARG A 259 13.28 4.49 7.42
N ILE A 260 13.75 4.96 8.57
CA ILE A 260 12.94 4.92 9.79
C ILE A 260 12.05 6.16 9.87
N SER A 261 10.91 6.03 10.54
CA SER A 261 10.11 7.19 10.94
C SER A 261 10.85 8.04 11.98
N GLU A 262 10.63 9.35 11.93
CA GLU A 262 11.17 10.30 12.89
C GLU A 262 10.51 10.11 14.26
N VAL A 263 11.30 10.15 15.33
CA VAL A 263 10.77 9.99 16.70
C VAL A 263 11.34 11.02 17.66
N HIS A 264 10.59 11.35 18.71
CA HIS A 264 11.08 12.27 19.73
C HIS A 264 12.26 11.65 20.51
N PRO A 265 13.37 12.39 20.73
CA PRO A 265 14.53 11.86 21.43
C PRO A 265 14.22 11.36 22.86
N SER A 266 13.24 11.96 23.52
CA SER A 266 12.81 11.56 24.87
C SER A 266 12.21 10.16 24.94
N GLU A 267 11.80 9.58 23.81
CA GLU A 267 11.15 8.28 23.71
C GLU A 267 12.12 7.12 23.48
N LEU A 268 13.40 7.40 23.21
CA LEU A 268 14.40 6.36 22.96
C LEU A 268 15.50 6.37 24.01
N THR A 269 16.01 5.18 24.32
CA THR A 269 17.25 5.05 25.11
C THR A 269 18.25 4.15 24.41
N LEU A 270 19.50 4.62 24.35
CA LEU A 270 20.65 3.85 23.87
C LEU A 270 21.28 3.12 25.05
N ASN A 271 21.44 1.81 24.95
CA ASN A 271 21.85 0.96 26.06
C ASN A 271 23.08 0.13 25.70
N ALA A 272 24.02 0.03 26.62
CA ALA A 272 25.08 -0.96 26.61
C ALA A 272 24.63 -2.16 27.45
N ARG A 273 24.34 -3.30 26.81
CA ARG A 273 23.80 -4.50 27.45
C ARG A 273 24.83 -5.62 27.51
N ILE A 274 24.78 -6.43 28.57
CA ILE A 274 25.57 -7.67 28.69
C ILE A 274 24.66 -8.86 28.97
N GLY A 275 25.14 -10.05 28.64
CA GLY A 275 24.39 -11.30 28.77
C GLY A 275 23.92 -11.82 27.41
N GLU A 276 23.04 -12.83 27.44
CA GLU A 276 22.51 -13.47 26.23
C GLU A 276 20.98 -13.61 26.35
N GLY A 277 20.28 -13.35 25.25
CA GLY A 277 18.83 -13.50 25.16
C GLY A 277 18.06 -12.65 26.18
N GLU A 278 17.03 -13.23 26.78
CA GLU A 278 16.13 -12.56 27.73
C GLU A 278 16.84 -12.14 29.04
N ASP A 279 17.99 -12.71 29.36
CA ASP A 279 18.76 -12.39 30.58
C ASP A 279 19.68 -11.16 30.40
N MET A 280 19.60 -10.47 29.26
CA MET A 280 20.42 -9.30 28.99
C MET A 280 20.09 -8.12 29.92
N ILE A 281 21.13 -7.58 30.57
CA ILE A 281 21.02 -6.47 31.55
C ILE A 281 21.69 -5.22 30.98
N SER A 282 21.04 -4.06 31.11
CA SER A 282 21.64 -2.76 30.77
C SER A 282 22.66 -2.35 31.84
N LEU A 283 23.92 -2.16 31.45
CA LEU A 283 25.00 -1.69 32.33
C LEU A 283 25.02 -0.17 32.45
N ALA A 284 24.77 0.51 31.33
CA ALA A 284 24.76 1.95 31.21
C ALA A 284 23.86 2.33 30.04
N SER A 285 23.24 3.50 30.13
CA SER A 285 22.34 4.00 29.09
C SER A 285 22.34 5.51 29.00
N MET A 286 21.78 6.00 27.90
CA MET A 286 21.52 7.42 27.64
C MET A 286 20.14 7.57 27.01
N ASN A 287 19.33 8.51 27.48
CA ASN A 287 18.15 8.94 26.74
C ASN A 287 18.60 9.85 25.59
N PHE A 288 18.04 9.70 24.39
CA PHE A 288 18.50 10.51 23.24
C PHE A 288 18.29 12.02 23.46
N GLU A 289 17.31 12.43 24.28
CA GLU A 289 17.10 13.83 24.68
C GLU A 289 18.33 14.46 25.37
N ASP A 290 19.14 13.66 26.07
CA ASP A 290 20.34 14.15 26.76
C ASP A 290 21.46 14.54 25.77
N ARG A 291 21.40 14.04 24.52
CA ARG A 291 22.40 14.15 23.44
C ARG A 291 23.78 13.57 23.75
N GLN A 292 24.29 13.75 24.96
CA GLN A 292 25.54 13.17 25.42
C GLN A 292 25.48 12.86 26.91
N THR A 293 25.92 11.67 27.30
CA THR A 293 26.00 11.25 28.70
C THR A 293 27.32 10.55 28.98
N ASN A 294 27.93 10.85 30.13
CA ASN A 294 29.10 10.15 30.65
C ASN A 294 28.76 9.49 31.98
N VAL A 295 28.93 8.17 32.05
CA VAL A 295 28.68 7.36 33.26
C VAL A 295 29.99 6.71 33.68
N THR A 296 30.41 6.91 34.93
CA THR A 296 31.54 6.17 35.51
C THR A 296 31.04 5.28 36.64
N LEU A 297 31.29 3.98 36.51
CA LEU A 297 30.97 2.97 37.50
C LEU A 297 32.01 2.97 38.64
N THR A 298 31.67 2.33 39.75
CA THR A 298 32.50 2.32 40.97
C THR A 298 33.84 1.62 40.78
N ASP A 299 33.96 0.73 39.80
CA ASP A 299 35.19 0.02 39.45
C ASP A 299 36.13 0.84 38.53
N GLY A 300 35.72 2.04 38.13
CA GLY A 300 36.47 2.91 37.22
C GLY A 300 36.20 2.63 35.74
N THR A 301 35.32 1.68 35.41
CA THR A 301 34.77 1.54 34.06
C THR A 301 33.93 2.78 33.75
N TRP A 302 34.13 3.38 32.59
CA TRP A 302 33.36 4.51 32.11
C TRP A 302 32.69 4.23 30.77
N TRP A 303 31.58 4.92 30.54
CA TRP A 303 30.80 4.89 29.32
C TRP A 303 30.52 6.32 28.88
N ASN A 304 30.76 6.60 27.61
CA ASN A 304 30.40 7.85 26.95
C ASN A 304 29.43 7.52 25.82
N PHE A 305 28.23 8.06 25.91
CA PHE A 305 27.20 7.94 24.87
C PHE A 305 27.03 9.31 24.23
N SER A 306 26.85 9.34 22.92
CA SER A 306 26.49 10.56 22.20
C SER A 306 25.59 10.27 21.01
N TRP A 307 24.67 11.18 20.76
CA TRP A 307 23.85 11.27 19.57
C TRP A 307 23.98 12.68 18.99
N ILE A 308 24.11 12.76 17.67
CA ILE A 308 24.23 13.99 16.90
C ILE A 308 23.05 13.99 15.92
N ASP A 309 22.17 14.96 16.13
CA ASP A 309 21.14 15.36 15.17
C ASP A 309 21.83 15.98 13.95
N SER A 310 22.01 15.18 12.91
CA SER A 310 22.74 15.57 11.70
C SER A 310 21.89 16.48 10.82
N ARG A 311 20.56 16.32 10.86
CA ARG A 311 19.60 17.08 10.04
C ARG A 311 19.17 18.39 10.67
N ASN A 312 19.41 18.57 11.97
CA ASN A 312 18.93 19.67 12.81
C ASN A 312 17.40 19.78 12.81
N ASP A 313 16.71 18.65 12.89
CA ASP A 313 15.23 18.57 12.99
C ASP A 313 14.75 18.34 14.44
N GLU A 314 15.67 18.20 15.39
CA GLU A 314 15.43 17.88 16.81
C GLU A 314 14.75 16.53 17.06
N LEU A 315 14.76 15.62 16.08
CA LEU A 315 14.18 14.29 16.12
C LEU A 315 15.27 13.24 15.91
N VAL A 316 15.07 12.03 16.43
CA VAL A 316 15.92 10.90 16.02
C VAL A 316 15.42 10.46 14.65
N SER A 317 16.21 10.76 13.62
CA SER A 317 15.83 10.57 12.21
C SER A 317 16.93 9.93 11.38
N GLY A 318 16.59 9.49 10.16
CA GLY A 318 17.55 8.85 9.27
C GLY A 318 18.78 9.72 8.96
N GLY A 319 19.98 9.18 9.11
CA GLY A 319 21.24 9.90 8.87
C GLY A 319 21.81 10.65 10.08
N ASP A 320 21.10 10.64 11.22
CA ASP A 320 21.69 11.02 12.50
C ASP A 320 22.84 10.10 12.89
N TYR A 321 23.77 10.59 13.70
CA TYR A 321 24.93 9.81 14.12
C TYR A 321 24.89 9.45 15.61
N TRP A 322 25.14 8.19 15.94
CA TRP A 322 25.26 7.72 17.32
C TRP A 322 26.63 7.11 17.59
N GLN A 323 27.08 7.21 18.85
CA GLN A 323 28.35 6.63 19.28
C GLN A 323 28.30 6.23 20.75
N VAL A 324 28.95 5.10 21.06
CA VAL A 324 29.20 4.61 22.40
C VAL A 324 30.69 4.29 22.54
N GLN A 325 31.33 4.83 23.58
CA GLN A 325 32.73 4.56 23.91
C GLN A 325 32.86 4.08 25.34
N THR A 326 33.80 3.17 25.58
CA THR A 326 34.08 2.66 26.92
C THR A 326 35.50 2.13 27.04
N ASN A 327 36.05 2.14 28.26
CA ASN A 327 37.24 1.36 28.63
C ASN A 327 36.89 -0.04 29.17
N SER A 328 35.61 -0.44 29.16
CA SER A 328 35.19 -1.78 29.54
C SER A 328 35.78 -2.83 28.61
N THR A 329 36.21 -3.96 29.18
CA THR A 329 36.62 -5.15 28.43
C THR A 329 35.51 -6.19 28.33
N ALA A 330 34.30 -5.88 28.81
CA ALA A 330 33.14 -6.77 28.70
C ALA A 330 32.68 -6.89 27.25
N GLU A 331 32.18 -8.07 26.88
CA GLU A 331 31.45 -8.27 25.63
C GLU A 331 30.06 -7.68 25.79
N VAL A 332 29.73 -6.69 24.94
CA VAL A 332 28.58 -5.81 25.11
C VAL A 332 27.85 -5.70 23.78
N THR A 333 26.52 -5.70 23.85
CA THR A 333 25.64 -5.38 22.73
C THR A 333 25.06 -3.99 22.92
N ILE A 334 25.16 -3.16 21.89
CA ILE A 334 24.48 -1.86 21.86
C ILE A 334 23.07 -2.08 21.33
N ALA A 335 22.07 -1.64 22.09
CA ALA A 335 20.66 -1.81 21.74
C ALA A 335 19.87 -0.53 22.04
N VAL A 336 18.77 -0.35 21.32
CA VAL A 336 17.82 0.75 21.55
C VAL A 336 16.56 0.19 22.20
N TYR A 337 16.14 0.87 23.27
CA TYR A 337 14.83 0.61 23.88
C TYR A 337 13.88 1.74 23.53
N ASP A 338 12.71 1.38 23.02
CA ASP A 338 11.65 2.31 22.66
C ASP A 338 10.66 2.40 23.83
N LEU A 339 10.68 3.54 24.53
CA LEU A 339 9.84 3.81 25.70
C LEU A 339 8.36 3.96 25.33
N TRP A 340 8.05 4.39 24.10
CA TRP A 340 6.68 4.52 23.64
C TRP A 340 6.05 3.15 23.36
N ALA A 341 6.82 2.25 22.74
CA ALA A 341 6.40 0.87 22.47
C ALA A 341 6.59 -0.10 23.64
N ASP A 342 7.37 0.29 24.66
CA ASP A 342 7.76 -0.54 25.82
C ASP A 342 8.46 -1.84 25.39
N SER A 343 9.36 -1.75 24.40
CA SER A 343 10.02 -2.91 23.76
C SER A 343 11.41 -2.55 23.26
N TRP A 344 12.30 -3.55 23.13
CA TRP A 344 13.55 -3.37 22.40
C TRP A 344 13.27 -3.35 20.89
N THR A 345 14.08 -2.57 20.17
CA THR A 345 13.95 -2.45 18.71
C THR A 345 14.40 -3.71 17.96
N ASP A 346 15.10 -4.63 18.63
CA ASP A 346 15.59 -5.91 18.10
C ASP A 346 14.76 -7.13 18.55
N ASP A 347 13.71 -6.96 19.37
CA ASP A 347 12.87 -8.06 19.89
C ASP A 347 12.11 -8.83 18.78
N TYR A 348 11.99 -8.27 17.58
CA TYR A 348 11.20 -8.82 16.47
C TYR A 348 12.03 -9.39 15.32
N LEU A 349 13.34 -9.64 15.54
CA LEU A 349 14.25 -10.27 14.58
C LEU A 349 14.30 -11.80 14.66
#